data_AF-V7HY62-F1
#
_entry.id   AF-V7HY62-F1
#
_cell.length_a   1.000
_cell.length_b   1.000
_cell.length_c   1.000
_cell.angle_alpha   90.00
_cell.angle_beta   90.00
_cell.angle_gamma   90.00
#
_symmetry.space_group_name_H-M   'P 1'
#
loop_
_entity.id
_entity.type
_entity.pdbx_description
1 polymer ?
#
loop_
_entity_poly.entity_id
_entity_poly.type
_entity_poly.pdbx_seq_one_letter_code
_entity_poly.pdbx_strand_id
1 'polypeptide(L)' 'MDQYQIKTDKKSGITDNPNDFSNDPKYIFNLLLRIINVSVQTVDLVNSLPKLEVIE' A
#
# COMPACT_ATOMS: atom_id res chain seq x y z
N MET A 1 -7.43 -4.29 -1.82
CA MET A 1 -6.36 -4.89 -0.98
C MET A 1 -5.87 -6.13 -1.71
N ASP A 2 -5.30 -5.93 -2.89
CA ASP A 2 -5.31 -6.98 -3.92
C ASP A 2 -3.98 -7.73 -4.02
N GLN A 3 -2.91 -7.16 -3.44
CA GLN A 3 -1.56 -7.73 -3.47
C GLN A 3 -1.27 -8.63 -2.26
N TYR A 4 -1.67 -8.22 -1.05
CA TYR A 4 -1.38 -8.97 0.19
C TYR A 4 -2.42 -10.07 0.45
N GLN A 5 -2.46 -11.08 -0.42
CA GLN A 5 -3.30 -12.27 -0.29
C GLN A 5 -2.58 -13.48 -0.87
N ILE A 6 -2.86 -14.67 -0.31
CA ILE A 6 -2.30 -15.93 -0.84
C ILE A 6 -2.97 -16.21 -2.18
N LYS A 7 -2.16 -16.37 -3.22
CA LYS A 7 -2.63 -16.70 -4.58
C LYS A 7 -1.78 -17.80 -5.18
N THR A 8 -2.42 -18.68 -5.93
CA THR A 8 -1.72 -19.68 -6.73
C THR A 8 -2.04 -19.43 -8.19
N ASP A 9 -1.00 -19.26 -9.01
CA ASP A 9 -1.17 -19.18 -10.45
C ASP A 9 -1.61 -20.54 -11.01
N LYS A 10 -2.71 -20.55 -11.77
CA LYS A 10 -3.30 -21.80 -12.28
C LYS A 10 -2.45 -22.49 -13.34
N LYS A 11 -1.63 -21.74 -14.08
CA LYS A 11 -0.85 -22.28 -15.20
C LYS A 11 0.45 -22.92 -14.71
N SER A 12 1.16 -22.24 -13.83
CA SER A 12 2.45 -22.66 -13.28
C SER A 12 2.34 -23.46 -11.98
N GLY A 13 1.22 -23.34 -11.26
CA GLY A 13 1.05 -23.94 -9.92
C GLY A 13 1.86 -23.23 -8.83
N ILE A 14 2.52 -22.11 -9.14
CA ILE A 14 3.34 -21.35 -8.18
C ILE A 14 2.41 -20.59 -7.23
N THR A 15 2.60 -20.80 -5.93
CA THR A 15 1.90 -20.06 -4.87
C THR A 15 2.74 -18.86 -4.44
N ASP A 16 2.14 -17.68 -4.55
CA ASP A 16 2.64 -16.44 -3.99
C ASP A 16 1.96 -16.22 -2.63
N ASN A 17 2.76 -16.33 -1.57
CA ASN A 17 2.33 -16.13 -0.19
C ASN A 17 3.06 -14.92 0.40
N PRO A 18 2.38 -13.80 0.63
CA PRO A 18 3.02 -12.56 1.09
C PRO A 18 3.60 -12.66 2.51
N ASN A 19 3.21 -13.68 3.30
CA ASN A 19 3.79 -13.92 4.62
C ASN A 19 5.24 -14.43 4.55
N ASP A 20 5.69 -14.90 3.39
CA ASP A 20 7.06 -15.42 3.19
C ASP A 20 8.06 -14.29 2.90
N PHE A 21 7.59 -13.05 2.70
CA PHE A 21 8.45 -11.90 2.40
C PHE A 21 9.26 -11.40 3.60
N SER A 22 8.70 -11.45 4.80
CA SER A 22 9.28 -10.87 6.01
C SER A 22 9.30 -11.87 7.15
N ASN A 23 10.38 -11.86 7.93
CA ASN A 23 10.48 -12.64 9.17
C ASN A 23 9.62 -12.07 10.31
N ASP A 24 9.11 -10.83 10.17
CA ASP A 24 8.17 -10.25 11.14
C ASP A 24 6.73 -10.67 10.79
N PRO A 25 6.07 -11.48 11.62
CA PRO A 25 4.69 -11.92 11.37
C PRO A 25 3.68 -10.78 11.38
N LYS A 26 4.03 -9.61 11.95
CA LYS A 26 3.18 -8.42 11.96
C LYS A 26 3.45 -7.46 10.80
N TYR A 27 4.32 -7.82 9.85
CA TYR A 27 4.72 -6.94 8.75
C TYR A 27 3.53 -6.37 7.98
N ILE A 28 2.65 -7.24 7.44
CA ILE A 28 1.50 -6.82 6.62
C ILE A 28 0.53 -5.97 7.44
N PHE A 29 0.30 -6.34 8.71
CA PHE A 29 -0.55 -5.58 9.62
C PHE A 29 0.00 -4.17 9.87
N ASN A 30 1.28 -4.07 10.23
CA ASN A 30 1.95 -2.80 10.46
C ASN A 30 2.01 -1.95 9.19
N LEU A 31 2.21 -2.57 8.03
CA LEU A 31 2.18 -1.90 6.74
C LEU A 31 0.81 -1.29 6.46
N LEU A 32 -0.28 -2.02 6.69
CA LEU A 32 -1.64 -1.50 6.51
C LEU A 32 -1.87 -0.26 7.39
N LEU A 33 -1.49 -0.31 8.66
CA LEU A 33 -1.61 0.84 9.56
C LEU A 33 -0.80 2.06 9.06
N ARG A 34 0.42 1.83 8.55
CA ARG A 34 1.24 2.89 7.94
C ARG A 34 0.59 3.46 6.69
N ILE A 35 0.03 2.64 5.81
CA ILE A 35 -0.64 3.09 4.59
C ILE A 35 -1.85 3.97 4.93
N ILE A 36 -2.65 3.60 5.93
CA ILE A 36 -3.79 4.42 6.39
C ILE A 36 -3.28 5.80 6.85
N ASN A 37 -2.25 5.83 7.69
CA ASN A 37 -1.68 7.09 8.17
C ASN A 37 -1.11 7.96 7.04
N VAL A 38 -0.30 7.35 6.14
CA VAL A 38 0.26 8.04 4.98
C VAL A 38 -0.86 8.60 4.08
N SER A 39 -1.96 7.86 3.91
CA SER A 39 -3.09 8.31 3.08
C SER A 39 -3.74 9.57 3.66
N VAL A 40 -3.99 9.61 4.97
CA VAL A 40 -4.55 10.80 5.64
C VAL A 40 -3.59 11.98 5.55
N GLN A 41 -2.32 11.78 5.88
CA GLN A 41 -1.30 12.82 5.80
C GLN A 41 -1.12 13.37 4.38
N THR A 42 -1.25 12.51 3.36
CA THR A 42 -1.16 12.92 1.96
C THR A 42 -2.33 13.83 1.58
N VAL A 43 -3.55 13.52 2.03
CA VAL A 43 -4.72 14.38 1.80
C VAL A 43 -4.54 15.73 2.49
N ASP A 44 -4.07 15.76 3.73
CA ASP A 44 -3.79 17.00 4.46
C ASP A 44 -2.75 17.86 3.72
N LEU A 45 -1.67 17.23 3.23
CA LEU A 45 -0.63 17.91 2.47
C LEU A 45 -1.18 18.49 1.16
N VAL A 46 -1.96 17.71 0.40
CA VAL A 46 -2.60 18.18 -0.84
C VAL A 46 -3.53 19.37 -0.55
N ASN A 47 -4.29 19.33 0.53
CA ASN A 47 -5.18 20.43 0.93
C ASN A 47 -4.41 21.68 1.38
N SER A 48 -3.16 21.53 1.82
CA SER A 48 -2.30 22.66 2.20
C SER A 48 -1.60 23.34 1.02
N LEU A 49 -1.66 22.77 -0.18
CA LEU A 49 -1.03 23.36 -1.36
C LEU A 49 -1.71 24.70 -1.71
N PRO A 50 -0.94 25.70 -2.20
CA PRO A 50 -1.52 26.93 -2.70
C PRO A 50 -2.43 26.64 -3.90
N LYS A 51 -3.35 27.57 -4.18
CA LYS A 51 -4.15 27.50 -5.40
C LYS A 51 -3.23 27.47 -6.61
N LEU A 52 -3.59 26.67 -7.60
CA LEU A 52 -2.87 26.63 -8.86
C LEU A 52 -3.01 27.98 -9.57
N GLU A 53 -1.89 28.66 -9.80
CA GLU A 53 -1.81 29.85 -10.65
C GLU A 53 -1.44 29.41 -12.07
N VAL A 54 -2.28 29.75 -13.05
CA VAL A 54 -2.01 29.51 -14.46
C VAL A 54 -1.60 30.84 -15.08
N ILE A 55 -0.41 30.89 -15.68
CA ILE A 55 0.09 32.06 -16.40
C ILE A 55 -0.25 31.84 -17.89
N GLU A 56 -0.98 32.78 -18.50
CA GLU A 56 -1.26 32.80 -19.94
C GLU A 56 -0.02 33.20 -20.76
#